data_AF-A0A561VPM1-F1
#
_entry.id   AF-A0A561VPM1-F1
#
_cell.length_a   1.000
_cell.length_b   1.000
_cell.length_c   1.000
_cell.angle_alpha   90.00
_cell.angle_beta   90.00
_cell.angle_gamma   90.00
#
_symmetry.space_group_name_H-M   'P 1'
#
loop_
_entity.id
_entity.type
_entity.pdbx_description
1 polymer ?
#
loop_
_entity_poly.entity_id
_entity_poly.type
_entity_poly.pdbx_seq_one_letter_code
_entity_poly.pdbx_strand_id
1 'polypeptide(L)'
;MISLEPVAAPGAPLARRNPVAKLAAALVFSAVLVATLDPVAPAIAIAVELAVLPLFGIRYRVLARRALPLLAAAAGIVVTLVLFAADRSGRVLLDAGPLLVTSGVLLTALGLVLRMFAVALPGVIVFATTDPTDLADALVQNAKAPARFAIGTLAAFRLVPLLGQEWQMIEMARRARGVDAGRNPVAKLRLFVSTAFALLVGAIRRGTRLAVAMDARGFDAGTPRTFARRQRFGVADGLLVAGAAVLGSAAIAVSVALGTFRPLIG
;
A
#
# COMPACT_ATOMS: atom_id res chain seq x y z
N MET A 1 -14.31 1.98 12.71
CA MET A 1 -13.23 1.07 13.15
C MET A 1 -12.60 0.46 11.90
N ILE A 2 -11.38 0.84 11.56
CA ILE A 2 -10.60 0.12 10.55
C ILE A 2 -10.01 -1.09 11.28
N SER A 3 -10.63 -2.26 11.19
CA SER A 3 -10.00 -3.48 11.66
C SER A 3 -8.77 -3.74 10.77
N LEU A 4 -7.59 -3.76 11.38
CA LEU A 4 -6.32 -4.11 10.74
C LEU A 4 -6.16 -5.63 10.62
N GLU A 5 -7.25 -6.39 10.62
CA GLU A 5 -7.17 -7.84 10.48
C GLU A 5 -6.89 -8.21 9.02
N PRO A 6 -5.90 -9.07 8.75
CA PRO A 6 -5.62 -9.52 7.40
C PRO A 6 -6.84 -10.25 6.82
N VAL A 7 -7.23 -9.89 5.61
CA VAL A 7 -8.45 -10.40 4.96
C VAL A 7 -8.23 -11.77 4.30
N ALA A 8 -7.00 -12.28 4.36
CA ALA A 8 -6.60 -13.53 3.74
C ALA A 8 -7.22 -14.74 4.43
N ALA A 9 -7.72 -15.69 3.64
CA ALA A 9 -8.22 -16.96 4.16
C ALA A 9 -7.10 -17.74 4.90
N PRO A 10 -7.38 -18.36 6.06
CA PRO A 10 -6.37 -19.04 6.87
C PRO A 10 -5.60 -20.17 6.14
N GLY A 11 -6.20 -20.79 5.11
CA GLY A 11 -5.62 -21.91 4.37
C GLY A 11 -4.77 -21.54 3.16
N ALA A 12 -4.62 -20.26 2.83
CA ALA A 12 -4.01 -19.87 1.56
C ALA A 12 -2.46 -20.05 1.56
N PRO A 13 -1.89 -20.73 0.54
CA PRO A 13 -0.48 -21.13 0.53
C PRO A 13 0.50 -19.95 0.40
N LEU A 14 0.10 -18.87 -0.28
CA LEU A 14 0.91 -17.66 -0.42
C LEU A 14 0.67 -16.66 0.72
N ALA A 15 -0.49 -16.70 1.37
CA ALA A 15 -0.80 -15.81 2.49
C ALA A 15 0.08 -16.06 3.71
N ARG A 16 0.58 -17.28 3.91
CA ARG A 16 1.45 -17.67 5.04
C ARG A 16 2.94 -17.37 4.82
N ARG A 17 3.31 -16.87 3.63
CA ARG A 17 4.70 -16.61 3.26
C ARG A 17 5.26 -15.38 3.96
N ASN A 18 6.59 -15.32 4.04
CA ASN A 18 7.29 -14.26 4.74
C ASN A 18 6.86 -12.88 4.21
N PRO A 19 6.45 -11.93 5.08
CA PRO A 19 6.06 -10.57 4.68
C PRO A 19 7.06 -9.85 3.78
N VAL A 20 8.36 -9.99 4.06
CA VAL A 20 9.43 -9.38 3.26
C VAL A 20 9.51 -10.01 1.88
N ALA A 21 9.27 -11.32 1.76
CA ALA A 21 9.25 -12.00 0.47
C ALA A 21 8.07 -11.56 -0.40
N LYS A 22 6.89 -11.39 0.19
CA LYS A 22 5.73 -10.85 -0.53
C LYS A 22 5.98 -9.41 -1.00
N LEU A 23 6.57 -8.58 -0.12
CA LEU A 23 6.93 -7.21 -0.46
C LEU A 23 7.98 -7.16 -1.57
N ALA A 24 9.03 -7.99 -1.48
CA ALA A 24 10.06 -8.10 -2.49
C ALA A 24 9.49 -8.59 -3.83
N ALA A 25 8.61 -9.60 -3.82
CA ALA A 25 7.92 -10.09 -5.00
C ALA A 25 7.08 -9.00 -5.67
N ALA A 26 6.29 -8.24 -4.89
CA ALA A 26 5.53 -7.11 -5.40
C ALA A 26 6.43 -6.01 -5.99
N LEU A 27 7.52 -5.66 -5.31
CA LEU A 27 8.47 -4.65 -5.79
C LEU A 27 9.16 -5.09 -7.08
N VAL A 28 9.62 -6.33 -7.16
CA VAL A 28 10.28 -6.88 -8.36
C VAL A 28 9.29 -6.94 -9.52
N PHE A 29 8.08 -7.45 -9.30
CA PHE A 29 7.04 -7.50 -10.32
C PHE A 29 6.68 -6.11 -10.85
N SER A 30 6.42 -5.15 -9.95
CA SER A 30 6.12 -3.77 -10.32
C SER A 30 7.29 -3.08 -11.02
N ALA A 31 8.53 -3.28 -10.56
CA ALA A 31 9.73 -2.65 -11.16
C ALA A 31 9.95 -3.10 -12.61
N VAL A 32 9.71 -4.39 -12.90
CA VAL A 32 9.78 -4.91 -14.27
C VAL A 32 8.75 -4.21 -15.16
N LEU A 33 7.51 -4.05 -14.69
CA LEU A 33 6.41 -3.46 -15.47
C LEU A 33 6.51 -1.95 -15.68
N VAL A 34 7.25 -1.23 -14.83
CA VAL A 34 7.51 0.20 -15.02
C VAL A 34 8.32 0.46 -16.28
N ALA A 35 9.11 -0.49 -16.76
CA ALA A 35 10.02 -0.30 -17.89
C ALA A 35 9.32 -0.19 -19.27
N THR A 36 8.01 -0.45 -19.36
CA THR A 36 7.28 -0.45 -20.64
C THR A 36 6.24 0.66 -20.76
N LEU A 37 6.14 1.27 -21.94
CA LEU A 37 5.13 2.24 -22.33
C LEU A 37 3.87 1.61 -22.97
N ASP A 38 3.92 0.33 -23.32
CA ASP A 38 2.85 -0.33 -24.05
C ASP A 38 1.63 -0.70 -23.17
N PRO A 39 0.40 -0.80 -23.74
CA PRO A 39 -0.81 -1.17 -23.00
C PRO A 39 -0.99 -2.69 -22.82
N VAL A 40 -0.26 -3.52 -23.56
CA VAL A 40 -0.44 -4.98 -23.61
C VAL A 40 0.22 -5.65 -22.42
N ALA A 41 1.47 -5.31 -22.10
CA ALA A 41 2.21 -5.87 -20.98
C ALA A 41 1.53 -5.58 -19.62
N PRO A 42 1.05 -4.35 -19.31
CA PRO A 42 0.28 -4.10 -18.11
C PRO A 42 -1.05 -4.86 -18.06
N ALA A 43 -1.73 -5.05 -19.20
CA ALA A 43 -2.96 -5.85 -19.25
C ALA A 43 -2.70 -7.33 -18.92
N ILE A 44 -1.64 -7.91 -19.50
CA ILE A 44 -1.21 -9.28 -19.20
C ILE A 44 -0.82 -9.40 -17.72
N ALA A 45 -0.07 -8.44 -17.19
CA ALA A 45 0.31 -8.42 -15.79
C ALA A 45 -0.90 -8.42 -14.85
N ILE A 46 -1.90 -7.57 -15.10
CA ILE A 46 -3.14 -7.56 -14.33
C ILE A 46 -3.86 -8.91 -14.42
N ALA A 47 -3.91 -9.52 -15.61
CA ALA A 47 -4.53 -10.84 -15.78
C ALA A 47 -3.80 -11.91 -14.95
N VAL A 48 -2.47 -11.90 -14.93
CA VAL A 48 -1.65 -12.79 -14.10
C VAL A 48 -1.89 -12.54 -12.62
N GLU A 49 -1.95 -11.29 -12.17
CA GLU A 49 -2.24 -10.95 -10.78
C GLU A 49 -3.62 -11.45 -10.34
N LEU A 50 -4.64 -11.27 -11.18
CA LEU A 50 -6.00 -11.76 -10.92
C LEU A 50 -6.05 -13.30 -10.90
N ALA A 51 -5.22 -13.97 -11.70
CA ALA A 51 -5.10 -15.43 -11.69
C ALA A 51 -4.39 -15.96 -10.44
N VAL A 52 -3.40 -15.23 -9.90
CA VAL A 52 -2.66 -15.60 -8.69
C VAL A 52 -3.42 -15.22 -7.40
N LEU A 53 -4.36 -14.27 -7.47
CA LEU A 53 -5.13 -13.77 -6.32
C LEU A 53 -5.77 -14.88 -5.42
N PRO A 54 -6.35 -15.97 -5.96
CA PRO A 54 -6.89 -17.05 -5.13
C PRO A 54 -5.84 -17.76 -4.28
N LEU A 55 -4.58 -17.82 -4.73
CA LEU A 55 -3.47 -18.41 -3.98
C LEU A 55 -3.10 -17.58 -2.74
N PHE A 56 -3.43 -16.29 -2.75
CA PHE A 56 -3.35 -15.38 -1.59
C PHE A 56 -4.59 -15.44 -0.70
N GLY A 57 -5.64 -16.19 -1.09
CA GLY A 57 -6.87 -16.33 -0.31
C GLY A 57 -7.73 -15.07 -0.27
N ILE A 58 -7.55 -14.15 -1.22
CA ILE A 58 -8.34 -12.90 -1.31
C ILE A 58 -9.49 -13.10 -2.28
N ARG A 59 -10.70 -12.67 -1.88
CA ARG A 59 -11.86 -12.62 -2.78
C ARG A 59 -11.73 -11.43 -3.74
N TYR A 60 -12.04 -11.61 -5.03
CA TYR A 60 -12.03 -10.54 -6.04
C TYR A 60 -12.81 -9.28 -5.61
N ARG A 61 -13.94 -9.46 -4.92
CA ARG A 61 -14.76 -8.36 -4.38
C ARG A 61 -14.01 -7.50 -3.35
N VAL A 62 -13.15 -8.10 -2.53
CA VAL A 62 -12.34 -7.38 -1.53
C VAL A 62 -11.29 -6.55 -2.24
N LEU A 63 -10.60 -7.13 -3.23
CA LEU A 63 -9.62 -6.41 -4.04
C LEU A 63 -10.26 -5.22 -4.76
N ALA A 64 -11.41 -5.43 -5.41
CA ALA A 64 -12.14 -4.37 -6.11
C ALA A 64 -12.52 -3.19 -5.19
N ARG A 65 -12.96 -3.47 -3.95
CA ARG A 65 -13.26 -2.41 -2.96
C ARG A 65 -12.01 -1.68 -2.50
N ARG A 66 -10.88 -2.38 -2.32
CA ARG A 66 -9.60 -1.77 -1.93
C ARG A 66 -8.95 -1.00 -3.08
N ALA A 67 -9.21 -1.38 -4.33
CA ALA A 67 -8.77 -0.70 -5.53
C ALA A 67 -9.67 0.49 -5.92
N LEU A 68 -10.80 0.70 -5.24
CA LEU A 68 -11.72 1.81 -5.54
C LEU A 68 -11.05 3.21 -5.52
N PRO A 69 -10.14 3.53 -4.58
CA PRO A 69 -9.40 4.79 -4.62
C PRO A 69 -8.50 4.94 -5.87
N LEU A 70 -8.03 3.82 -6.44
CA LEU A 70 -7.25 3.83 -7.68
C LEU A 70 -8.11 4.26 -8.87
N LEU A 71 -9.42 4.00 -8.86
CA LEU A 71 -10.31 4.49 -9.93
C LEU A 71 -10.37 6.02 -9.96
N ALA A 72 -10.31 6.68 -8.80
CA ALA A 72 -10.23 8.13 -8.74
C ALA A 72 -8.91 8.65 -9.34
N ALA A 73 -7.79 7.97 -9.06
CA ALA A 73 -6.49 8.28 -9.68
C ALA A 73 -6.50 8.02 -11.20
N ALA A 74 -7.10 6.92 -11.66
CA ALA A 74 -7.27 6.61 -13.08
C ALA A 74 -8.11 7.66 -13.80
N ALA A 75 -9.21 8.11 -13.19
CA ALA A 75 -10.02 9.19 -13.74
C ALA A 75 -9.20 10.49 -13.85
N GLY A 76 -8.38 10.80 -12.84
CA GLY A 76 -7.44 11.92 -12.89
C GLY A 76 -6.48 11.83 -14.08
N ILE A 77 -5.86 10.66 -14.30
CA ILE A 77 -4.97 10.42 -15.44
C ILE A 77 -5.68 10.68 -16.77
N VAL A 78 -6.89 10.14 -16.95
CA VAL A 78 -7.67 10.30 -18.18
C VAL A 78 -8.02 11.77 -18.41
N VAL A 79 -8.51 12.47 -17.38
CA VAL A 79 -8.85 13.90 -17.46
C VAL A 79 -7.63 14.74 -17.82
N THR A 80 -6.49 14.49 -17.17
CA THR A 80 -5.25 15.22 -17.46
C THR A 80 -4.79 14.99 -18.90
N LEU A 81 -4.82 13.76 -19.40
CA LEU A 81 -4.40 13.48 -20.78
C LEU A 81 -5.38 14.06 -21.81
N VAL A 82 -6.68 13.99 -21.57
CA VAL A 82 -7.68 14.57 -22.49
C VAL A 82 -7.53 16.10 -22.58
N LEU A 83 -7.22 16.77 -21.47
CA LEU A 83 -7.08 18.23 -21.45
C LEU A 83 -5.70 18.72 -21.92
N PHE A 84 -4.63 18.00 -21.58
CA PHE A 84 -3.25 18.51 -21.70
C PHE A 84 -2.32 17.66 -22.58
N ALA A 85 -2.79 16.59 -23.24
CA ALA A 85 -1.91 15.81 -24.11
C ALA A 85 -1.33 16.67 -25.24
N ALA A 86 0.01 16.71 -25.29
CA ALA A 86 0.79 17.40 -26.31
C ALA A 86 0.79 16.65 -27.65
N ASP A 87 0.80 15.31 -27.60
CA ASP A 87 0.66 14.46 -28.79
C ASP A 87 -0.80 14.03 -28.95
N ARG A 88 -1.46 14.57 -29.99
CA ARG A 88 -2.85 14.27 -30.35
C ARG A 88 -2.94 13.48 -31.64
N SER A 89 -2.06 12.50 -31.81
CA SER A 89 -2.07 11.60 -32.96
C SER A 89 -3.38 10.80 -33.10
N GLY A 90 -3.73 10.47 -34.34
CA GLY A 90 -4.85 9.59 -34.69
C GLY A 90 -6.15 10.31 -35.06
N ARG A 91 -7.24 9.53 -35.15
CA ARG A 91 -8.57 10.04 -35.54
C ARG A 91 -9.17 10.85 -34.40
N VAL A 92 -9.78 11.99 -34.71
CA VAL A 92 -10.57 12.76 -33.76
C VAL A 92 -11.89 12.04 -33.53
N LEU A 93 -12.18 11.68 -32.28
CA LEU A 93 -13.42 11.01 -31.87
C LEU A 93 -14.44 12.01 -31.34
N LEU A 94 -13.97 13.03 -30.61
CA LEU A 94 -14.80 14.06 -30.04
C LEU A 94 -14.03 15.39 -30.07
N ASP A 95 -14.67 16.40 -30.61
CA ASP A 95 -14.18 17.77 -30.64
C ASP A 95 -15.22 18.68 -29.98
N ALA A 96 -14.95 19.05 -28.73
CA ALA A 96 -15.76 19.96 -27.95
C ALA A 96 -14.89 21.09 -27.38
N GLY A 97 -14.06 21.70 -28.23
CA GLY A 97 -13.21 22.86 -27.88
C GLY A 97 -11.99 22.47 -27.02
N PRO A 98 -11.95 22.78 -25.71
CA PRO A 98 -10.86 22.34 -24.83
C PRO A 98 -10.80 20.81 -24.64
N LEU A 99 -11.89 20.10 -24.94
CA LEU A 99 -11.98 18.65 -24.88
C LEU A 99 -11.83 18.07 -26.29
N LEU A 100 -10.59 17.80 -26.69
CA LEU A 100 -10.29 17.13 -27.95
C LEU A 100 -9.79 15.72 -27.66
N VAL A 101 -10.63 14.73 -27.95
CA VAL A 101 -10.33 13.32 -27.72
C VAL A 101 -9.92 12.69 -29.03
N THR A 102 -8.66 12.28 -29.13
CA THR A 102 -8.15 11.47 -30.26
C THR A 102 -7.96 10.01 -29.86
N SER A 103 -7.92 9.14 -30.86
CA SER A 103 -7.63 7.72 -30.65
C SER A 103 -6.26 7.50 -30.00
N GLY A 104 -5.26 8.32 -30.32
CA GLY A 104 -3.91 8.25 -29.72
C GLY A 104 -3.90 8.65 -28.25
N VAL A 105 -4.64 9.70 -27.87
CA VAL A 105 -4.79 10.11 -26.46
C VAL A 105 -5.48 9.02 -25.65
N LEU A 106 -6.54 8.40 -26.20
CA LEU A 106 -7.27 7.34 -25.52
C LEU A 106 -6.42 6.08 -25.32
N LEU A 107 -5.63 5.67 -26.33
CA LEU A 107 -4.72 4.52 -26.22
C LEU A 107 -3.60 4.79 -25.19
N THR A 108 -3.06 6.00 -25.18
CA THR A 108 -2.05 6.42 -24.20
C THR A 108 -2.63 6.44 -22.79
N ALA A 109 -3.83 6.98 -22.62
CA ALA A 109 -4.52 7.01 -21.35
C ALA A 109 -4.85 5.61 -20.85
N LEU A 110 -5.33 4.72 -21.73
CA LEU A 110 -5.58 3.32 -21.41
C LEU A 110 -4.28 2.62 -20.96
N GLY A 111 -3.18 2.78 -21.68
CA GLY A 111 -1.89 2.20 -21.30
C GLY A 111 -1.39 2.70 -19.95
N LEU A 112 -1.53 3.99 -19.66
CA LEU A 112 -1.10 4.57 -18.38
C LEU A 112 -1.99 4.14 -17.21
N VAL A 113 -3.30 4.06 -17.41
CA VAL A 113 -4.24 3.54 -16.42
C VAL A 113 -3.96 2.07 -16.13
N LEU A 114 -3.79 1.24 -17.15
CA LEU A 114 -3.44 -0.18 -16.98
C LEU A 114 -2.10 -0.33 -16.27
N ARG A 115 -1.07 0.47 -16.61
CA ARG A 115 0.21 0.47 -15.90
C ARG A 115 0.05 0.84 -14.43
N MET A 116 -0.73 1.88 -14.13
CA MET A 116 -1.00 2.29 -12.76
C MET A 116 -1.63 1.13 -11.96
N PHE A 117 -2.62 0.44 -12.53
CA PHE A 117 -3.21 -0.73 -11.89
C PHE A 117 -2.20 -1.88 -11.71
N ALA A 118 -1.43 -2.22 -12.75
CA ALA A 118 -0.43 -3.29 -12.70
C ALA A 118 0.68 -3.02 -11.66
N VAL A 119 1.01 -1.75 -11.40
CA VAL A 119 2.01 -1.38 -10.38
C VAL A 119 1.41 -1.31 -8.98
N ALA A 120 0.17 -0.84 -8.86
CA ALA A 120 -0.47 -0.58 -7.56
C ALA A 120 -1.13 -1.84 -6.94
N LEU A 121 -1.73 -2.71 -7.74
CA LEU A 121 -2.45 -3.89 -7.28
C LEU A 121 -1.57 -4.88 -6.49
N PRO A 122 -0.30 -5.16 -6.86
CA PRO A 122 0.58 -6.00 -6.06
C PRO A 122 0.76 -5.47 -4.64
N GLY A 123 0.91 -4.14 -4.50
CA GLY A 123 0.99 -3.47 -3.20
C GLY A 123 -0.29 -3.67 -2.37
N VAL A 124 -1.46 -3.49 -2.98
CA VAL A 124 -2.76 -3.73 -2.33
C VAL A 124 -2.87 -5.17 -1.83
N ILE A 125 -2.42 -6.15 -2.62
CA ILE A 125 -2.41 -7.58 -2.25
C ILE A 125 -1.50 -7.83 -1.04
N VAL A 126 -0.29 -7.26 -1.04
CA VAL A 126 0.65 -7.40 0.09
C VAL A 126 0.05 -6.84 1.37
N PHE A 127 -0.45 -5.60 1.35
CA PHE A 127 -1.04 -4.97 2.54
C PHE A 127 -2.35 -5.64 2.99
N ALA A 128 -3.12 -6.23 2.09
CA ALA A 128 -4.34 -6.95 2.46
C ALA A 128 -4.06 -8.32 3.11
N THR A 129 -2.88 -8.92 2.88
CA THR A 129 -2.52 -10.27 3.36
C THR A 129 -1.45 -10.29 4.44
N THR A 130 -1.00 -9.13 4.93
CA THR A 130 0.17 -9.03 5.81
C THR A 130 -0.17 -8.21 7.05
N ASP A 131 0.09 -8.77 8.22
CA ASP A 131 0.00 -8.04 9.48
C ASP A 131 1.17 -7.03 9.58
N PRO A 132 0.92 -5.77 9.95
CA PRO A 132 1.98 -4.75 10.07
C PRO A 132 3.06 -5.11 11.09
N THR A 133 2.70 -5.87 12.14
CA THR A 133 3.62 -6.36 13.17
C THR A 133 4.56 -7.40 12.59
N ASP A 134 4.03 -8.35 11.82
CA ASP A 134 4.83 -9.40 11.18
C ASP A 134 5.74 -8.81 10.09
N LEU A 135 5.26 -7.80 9.36
CA LEU A 135 6.07 -7.07 8.38
C LEU A 135 7.24 -6.36 9.06
N ALA A 136 6.99 -5.67 10.18
CA ALA A 136 8.05 -5.01 10.94
C ALA A 136 9.08 -6.02 11.48
N ASP A 137 8.62 -7.12 12.08
CA ASP A 137 9.49 -8.19 12.60
C ASP A 137 10.35 -8.80 11.47
N ALA A 138 9.77 -9.04 10.29
CA ALA A 138 10.46 -9.61 9.15
C ALA A 138 11.46 -8.63 8.51
N LEU A 139 11.15 -7.33 8.45
CA LEU A 139 12.11 -6.32 7.95
C LEU A 139 13.38 -6.26 8.80
N VAL A 140 13.26 -6.41 10.13
CA VAL A 140 14.43 -6.45 11.02
C VAL A 140 15.24 -7.73 10.83
N GLN A 141 14.55 -8.88 10.83
CA GLN A 141 15.23 -10.17 10.87
C GLN A 141 15.80 -10.58 9.51
N ASN A 142 15.10 -10.27 8.41
CA ASN A 142 15.41 -10.77 7.08
C ASN A 142 16.06 -9.70 6.21
N ALA A 143 15.53 -8.46 6.23
CA ALA A 143 16.10 -7.34 5.48
C ALA A 143 17.19 -6.57 6.27
N LYS A 144 17.50 -7.01 7.50
CA LYS A 144 18.51 -6.40 8.40
C LYS A 144 18.28 -4.90 8.63
N ALA A 145 17.02 -4.46 8.64
CA ALA A 145 16.69 -3.07 8.94
C ALA A 145 17.14 -2.71 10.36
N PRO A 146 17.60 -1.47 10.62
CA PRO A 146 18.06 -1.08 11.95
C PRO A 146 16.96 -1.26 13.00
N ALA A 147 17.22 -2.10 14.00
CA ALA A 147 16.23 -2.51 15.00
C ALA A 147 15.60 -1.31 15.75
N ARG A 148 16.34 -0.20 15.88
CA ARG A 148 15.84 1.07 16.46
C ARG A 148 14.60 1.58 15.74
N PHE A 149 14.59 1.55 14.40
CA PHE A 149 13.47 2.05 13.62
C PHE A 149 12.29 1.09 13.70
N ALA A 150 12.54 -0.20 13.53
CA ALA A 150 11.46 -1.17 13.56
C ALA A 150 10.74 -1.26 14.92
N ILE A 151 11.48 -1.16 16.03
CA ILE A 151 10.85 -1.19 17.36
C ILE A 151 10.08 0.10 17.62
N GLY A 152 10.61 1.26 17.21
CA GLY A 152 9.87 2.52 17.23
C GLY A 152 8.60 2.47 16.38
N THR A 153 8.70 1.92 15.17
CA THR A 153 7.57 1.73 14.25
C THR A 153 6.53 0.76 14.81
N LEU A 154 6.93 -0.37 15.39
CA LEU A 154 6.04 -1.33 16.02
C LEU A 154 5.35 -0.74 17.26
N ALA A 155 6.08 -0.01 18.08
CA ALA A 155 5.51 0.74 19.20
C ALA A 155 4.48 1.76 18.71
N ALA A 156 4.79 2.50 17.64
CA ALA A 156 3.87 3.45 17.03
C ALA A 156 2.60 2.75 16.52
N PHE A 157 2.72 1.66 15.74
CA PHE A 157 1.58 0.89 15.24
C PHE A 157 0.67 0.38 16.36
N ARG A 158 1.24 -0.04 17.49
CA ARG A 158 0.48 -0.46 18.67
C ARG A 158 -0.19 0.71 19.40
N LEU A 159 0.40 1.91 19.33
CA LEU A 159 -0.16 3.13 19.93
C LEU A 159 -1.33 3.71 19.12
N VAL A 160 -1.34 3.58 17.80
CA VAL A 160 -2.43 4.10 16.94
C VAL A 160 -3.83 3.67 17.42
N PRO A 161 -4.15 2.38 17.63
CA PRO A 161 -5.48 1.98 18.08
C PRO A 161 -5.81 2.52 19.48
N LEU A 162 -4.81 2.61 20.36
CA LEU A 162 -4.98 3.18 21.71
C LEU A 162 -5.32 4.67 21.66
N LEU A 163 -4.64 5.44 20.80
CA LEU A 163 -4.94 6.86 20.60
C LEU A 163 -6.35 7.07 20.03
N GLY A 164 -6.81 6.17 19.16
CA GLY A 164 -8.19 6.19 18.67
C GLY A 164 -9.22 5.97 19.78
N GLN A 165 -8.95 5.06 20.72
CA GLN A 165 -9.82 4.84 21.89
C GLN A 165 -9.80 6.05 22.83
N GLU A 166 -8.63 6.65 23.07
CA GLU A 166 -8.51 7.87 23.87
C GLU A 166 -9.21 9.07 23.25
N TRP A 167 -9.12 9.21 21.93
CA TRP A 167 -9.87 10.22 21.19
C TRP A 167 -11.36 10.12 21.51
N GLN A 168 -11.93 8.92 21.36
CA GLN A 168 -13.33 8.66 21.64
C GLN A 168 -13.70 8.93 23.11
N MET A 169 -12.84 8.54 24.05
CA MET A 169 -13.05 8.81 25.47
C MET A 169 -13.08 10.32 25.77
N ILE A 170 -12.17 11.09 25.19
CA ILE A 170 -12.15 12.56 25.35
C ILE A 170 -13.41 13.18 24.76
N GLU A 171 -13.84 12.75 23.57
CA GLU A 171 -15.07 13.23 22.95
C GLU A 171 -16.31 12.92 23.80
N MET A 172 -16.41 11.72 24.36
CA MET A 172 -17.52 11.33 25.25
C MET A 172 -17.52 12.16 26.54
N ALA A 173 -16.36 12.35 27.17
CA ALA A 173 -16.23 13.15 28.39
C ALA A 173 -16.59 14.63 28.16
N ARG A 174 -16.21 15.20 27.00
CA ARG A 174 -16.57 16.57 26.62
C ARG A 174 -18.07 16.74 26.40
N ARG A 175 -18.69 15.80 25.69
CA ARG A 175 -20.15 15.78 25.50
C ARG A 175 -20.90 15.67 26.83
N ALA A 176 -20.43 14.85 27.77
CA ALA A 176 -21.00 14.77 29.11
C ALA A 176 -20.92 16.09 29.90
N ARG A 177 -19.92 16.94 29.61
CA ARG A 177 -19.77 18.28 30.19
C ARG A 177 -20.53 19.37 29.40
N GLY A 178 -21.37 18.99 28.44
CA GLY A 178 -22.10 19.93 27.59
C GLY A 178 -21.25 20.65 26.55
N VAL A 179 -20.01 20.21 26.31
CA VAL A 179 -19.12 20.80 25.30
C VAL A 179 -19.36 20.11 23.97
N ASP A 180 -20.15 20.75 23.11
CA ASP A 180 -20.43 20.31 21.73
C ASP A 180 -20.30 21.49 20.75
N ALA A 181 -19.81 21.23 19.53
CA ALA A 181 -19.64 22.24 18.49
C ALA A 181 -20.90 22.41 17.61
N GLY A 182 -21.88 21.52 17.73
CA GLY A 182 -23.12 21.58 16.94
C GLY A 182 -22.86 21.68 15.43
N ARG A 183 -23.44 22.69 14.77
CA ARG A 183 -23.27 22.94 13.32
C ARG A 183 -22.17 23.95 12.98
N ASN A 184 -21.51 24.57 13.96
CA ASN A 184 -20.53 25.62 13.70
C ASN A 184 -19.16 25.03 13.30
N PRO A 185 -18.66 25.30 12.07
CA PRO A 185 -17.39 24.74 11.59
C PRO A 185 -16.18 25.24 12.38
N VAL A 186 -16.18 26.49 12.83
CA VAL A 186 -15.08 27.09 13.62
C VAL A 186 -15.02 26.43 15.00
N ALA A 187 -16.17 26.22 15.63
CA ALA A 187 -16.25 25.51 16.91
C ALA A 187 -15.76 24.06 16.79
N LYS A 188 -16.11 23.36 15.69
CA LYS A 188 -15.64 22.00 15.41
C LYS A 188 -14.12 21.95 15.29
N LEU A 189 -13.53 22.88 14.54
CA LEU A 189 -12.07 22.95 14.39
C LEU A 189 -11.38 23.22 15.74
N ARG A 190 -11.92 24.13 16.55
CA ARG A 190 -11.38 24.44 17.88
C ARG A 190 -11.43 23.23 18.83
N LEU A 191 -12.54 22.49 18.81
CA LEU A 191 -12.66 21.25 19.58
C LEU A 191 -11.70 20.18 19.07
N PHE A 192 -11.56 20.01 17.77
CA PHE A 192 -10.62 19.07 17.17
C PHE A 192 -9.18 19.37 17.60
N VAL A 193 -8.72 20.61 17.42
CA VAL A 193 -7.35 21.02 17.79
C VAL A 193 -7.08 20.83 19.28
N SER A 194 -8.03 21.21 20.13
CA SER A 194 -7.87 21.04 21.59
C SER A 194 -7.91 19.57 22.03
N THR A 195 -8.67 18.70 21.37
CA THR A 195 -8.63 17.24 21.61
C THR A 195 -7.31 16.65 21.13
N ALA A 196 -6.85 17.04 19.94
CA ALA A 196 -5.56 16.62 19.40
C ALA A 196 -4.39 17.02 20.30
N PHE A 197 -4.42 18.25 20.84
CA PHE A 197 -3.41 18.71 21.80
C PHE A 197 -3.42 17.88 23.09
N ALA A 198 -4.60 17.60 23.65
CA ALA A 198 -4.73 16.76 24.84
C ALA A 198 -4.17 15.34 24.60
N LEU A 199 -4.46 14.75 23.43
CA LEU A 199 -3.87 13.47 23.03
C LEU A 199 -2.36 13.54 22.85
N LEU A 200 -1.83 14.61 22.25
CA LEU A 200 -0.40 14.79 22.07
C LEU A 200 0.32 14.77 23.42
N VAL A 201 -0.19 15.52 24.41
CA VAL A 201 0.36 15.52 25.78
C VAL A 201 0.31 14.12 26.40
N GLY A 202 -0.82 13.41 26.24
CA GLY A 202 -0.97 12.03 26.70
C GLY A 202 0.03 11.07 26.04
N ALA A 203 0.22 11.19 24.73
CA ALA A 203 1.15 10.40 23.94
C ALA A 203 2.60 10.65 24.36
N ILE A 204 3.00 11.91 24.54
CA ILE A 204 4.35 12.28 25.02
C ILE A 204 4.60 11.63 26.39
N ARG A 205 3.68 11.80 27.35
CA ARG A 205 3.83 11.23 28.70
C ARG A 205 3.96 9.71 28.68
N ARG A 206 3.21 9.05 27.80
CA ARG A 206 3.29 7.59 27.60
C ARG A 206 4.61 7.18 26.97
N GLY A 207 5.08 7.91 25.96
CA GLY A 207 6.37 7.71 25.33
C GLY A 207 7.51 7.79 26.34
N THR A 208 7.52 8.82 27.20
CA THR A 208 8.51 8.97 28.27
C THR A 208 8.48 7.80 29.25
N ARG A 209 7.30 7.36 29.69
CA ARG A 209 7.16 6.19 30.58
C ARG A 209 7.65 4.90 29.91
N LEU A 210 7.35 4.72 28.63
CA LEU A 210 7.81 3.57 27.87
C LEU A 210 9.34 3.58 27.74
N ALA A 211 9.94 4.72 27.44
CA ALA A 211 11.40 4.86 27.38
C ALA A 211 12.07 4.48 28.71
N VAL A 212 11.61 5.07 29.83
CA VAL A 212 12.13 4.74 31.17
C VAL A 212 11.96 3.25 31.50
N ALA A 213 10.82 2.64 31.13
CA ALA A 213 10.59 1.22 31.33
C ALA A 213 11.49 0.33 30.43
N MET A 214 11.84 0.80 29.24
CA MET A 214 12.78 0.11 28.34
C MET A 214 14.21 0.19 28.87
N ASP A 215 14.63 1.36 29.38
CA ASP A 215 15.94 1.54 30.00
C ASP A 215 16.09 0.68 31.26
N ALA A 216 15.06 0.64 32.12
CA ALA A 216 15.04 -0.21 33.31
C ALA A 216 15.13 -1.72 32.99
N ARG A 217 14.71 -2.13 31.77
CA ARG A 217 14.83 -3.51 31.27
C ARG A 217 16.14 -3.78 30.51
N GLY A 218 17.06 -2.82 30.47
CA GLY A 218 18.32 -2.95 29.77
C GLY A 218 18.16 -3.02 28.24
N PHE A 219 17.17 -2.33 27.67
CA PHE A 219 16.90 -2.40 26.23
C PHE A 219 18.12 -1.97 25.38
N ASP A 220 18.94 -1.03 25.89
CA ASP A 220 20.20 -0.58 25.26
C ASP A 220 21.45 -1.06 26.02
N ALA A 221 21.40 -2.23 26.65
CA ALA A 221 22.50 -2.77 27.45
C ALA A 221 23.72 -3.26 26.63
N GLY A 222 23.80 -2.96 25.32
CA GLY A 222 24.91 -3.37 24.45
C GLY A 222 25.05 -4.88 24.21
N THR A 223 24.11 -5.70 24.70
CA THR A 223 24.13 -7.16 24.53
C THR A 223 23.51 -7.59 23.20
N PRO A 224 23.96 -8.72 22.61
CA PRO A 224 23.34 -9.27 21.41
C PRO A 224 21.86 -9.58 21.66
N ARG A 225 20.97 -8.98 20.84
CA ARG A 225 19.53 -9.18 20.99
C ARG A 225 19.08 -10.55 20.47
N THR A 226 18.13 -11.14 21.18
CA THR A 226 17.42 -12.36 20.76
C THR A 226 15.97 -12.05 20.36
N PHE A 227 15.43 -12.77 19.37
CA PHE A 227 14.07 -12.57 18.88
C PHE A 227 13.10 -13.63 19.44
N ALA A 228 12.02 -13.18 20.08
CA ALA A 228 10.98 -14.07 20.61
C ALA A 228 10.16 -14.75 19.51
N ARG A 229 9.83 -14.02 18.43
CA ARG A 229 9.21 -14.58 17.22
C ARG A 229 10.22 -14.57 16.09
N ARG A 230 10.58 -15.75 15.57
CA ARG A 230 11.52 -15.87 14.46
C ARG A 230 10.80 -15.86 13.12
N GLN A 231 11.18 -14.93 12.26
CA GLN A 231 10.72 -14.86 10.87
C GLN A 231 11.72 -15.60 9.97
N ARG A 232 11.44 -16.88 9.68
CA ARG A 232 12.31 -17.68 8.81
C ARG A 232 12.11 -17.27 7.35
N PHE A 233 13.20 -17.14 6.61
CA PHE A 233 13.17 -17.05 5.15
C PHE A 233 13.42 -18.46 4.60
N GLY A 234 12.43 -19.06 3.95
CA GLY A 234 12.55 -20.38 3.36
C GLY A 234 12.84 -20.34 1.86
N VAL A 235 13.18 -21.50 1.30
CA VAL A 235 13.35 -21.67 -0.17
C VAL A 235 12.11 -21.23 -0.94
N ALA A 236 10.93 -21.56 -0.42
CA ALA A 236 9.67 -21.19 -1.05
C ALA A 236 9.36 -19.68 -1.00
N ASP A 237 9.96 -18.92 -0.08
CA ASP A 237 9.90 -17.45 -0.10
C ASP A 237 10.79 -16.89 -1.22
N GLY A 238 11.96 -17.51 -1.45
CA GLY A 238 12.81 -17.21 -2.61
C GLY A 238 12.13 -17.55 -3.95
N LEU A 239 11.45 -18.70 -4.02
CA LEU A 239 10.67 -19.10 -5.21
C LEU A 239 9.51 -18.13 -5.51
N LEU A 240 8.90 -17.53 -4.48
CA LEU A 240 7.88 -16.50 -4.68
C LEU A 240 8.46 -15.27 -5.38
N VAL A 241 9.62 -14.79 -4.93
CA VAL A 241 10.31 -13.64 -5.54
C VAL A 241 10.78 -13.97 -6.95
N ALA A 242 11.38 -15.14 -7.15
CA ALA A 242 11.80 -15.59 -8.48
C ALA A 242 10.61 -15.76 -9.44
N GLY A 243 9.51 -16.35 -8.97
CA GLY A 243 8.28 -16.48 -9.74
C GLY A 243 7.70 -15.13 -10.13
N ALA A 244 7.74 -14.14 -9.24
CA ALA A 244 7.34 -12.77 -9.56
C ALA A 244 8.22 -12.14 -10.64
N ALA A 245 9.53 -12.32 -10.59
CA ALA A 245 10.44 -11.87 -11.64
C ALA A 245 10.12 -12.55 -12.99
N VAL A 246 9.98 -13.88 -13.00
CA VAL A 246 9.68 -14.65 -14.22
C VAL A 246 8.35 -14.23 -14.83
N LEU A 247 7.29 -14.08 -14.02
CA LEU A 247 5.98 -13.67 -14.50
C LEU A 247 5.99 -12.24 -15.06
N GLY A 248 6.68 -11.31 -14.39
CA GLY A 248 6.85 -9.94 -14.88
C GLY A 248 7.62 -9.90 -16.20
N SER A 249 8.74 -10.62 -16.30
CA SER A 249 9.55 -10.71 -17.52
C SER A 249 8.81 -11.41 -18.66
N ALA A 250 8.02 -12.45 -18.36
CA ALA A 250 7.20 -13.14 -19.34
C ALA A 250 6.12 -12.21 -19.93
N ALA A 251 5.48 -11.37 -19.11
CA ALA A 251 4.51 -10.39 -19.59
C ALA A 251 5.15 -9.40 -20.59
N ILE A 252 6.39 -8.97 -20.33
CA ILE A 252 7.14 -8.14 -21.27
C ILE A 252 7.54 -8.92 -22.52
N ALA A 253 8.06 -10.14 -22.38
CA ALA A 253 8.47 -10.97 -23.51
C ALA A 253 7.32 -11.24 -24.49
N VAL A 254 6.09 -11.44 -23.96
CA VAL A 254 4.89 -11.58 -24.80
C VAL A 254 4.58 -10.27 -25.53
N SER A 255 4.71 -9.11 -24.89
CA SER A 255 4.54 -7.81 -25.56
C SER A 255 5.60 -7.56 -26.64
N VAL A 256 6.85 -8.00 -26.41
CA VAL A 256 7.93 -7.94 -27.41
C VAL A 256 7.61 -8.86 -28.60
N ALA A 257 7.17 -10.09 -28.34
CA ALA A 257 6.79 -11.05 -29.38
C ALA A 257 5.59 -10.58 -30.22
N LEU A 258 4.67 -9.83 -29.61
CA LEU A 258 3.54 -9.18 -30.29
C LEU A 258 3.93 -7.92 -31.06
N GLY A 259 5.20 -7.48 -30.97
CA GLY A 259 5.69 -6.27 -31.64
C GLY A 259 5.13 -4.95 -31.07
N THR A 260 4.47 -5.01 -29.92
CA THR A 260 3.82 -3.84 -29.29
C THR A 260 4.72 -3.13 -28.28
N PHE A 261 5.89 -3.69 -27.99
CA PHE A 261 6.79 -3.18 -26.96
C PHE A 261 7.31 -1.79 -27.32
N ARG A 262 7.05 -0.84 -26.41
CA ARG A 262 7.62 0.52 -26.46
C ARG A 262 8.39 0.72 -25.17
N PRO A 263 9.73 0.74 -25.18
CA PRO A 263 10.49 0.95 -23.96
C PRO A 263 10.26 2.36 -23.42
N LEU A 264 10.27 2.50 -22.09
CA LEU A 264 10.17 3.82 -21.43
C LEU A 264 11.49 4.60 -21.50
N ILE A 265 12.62 3.89 -21.65
CA ILE A 265 13.96 4.44 -21.84
C ILE A 265 14.45 3.97 -23.21
N GLY A 266 14.51 4.89 -24.16
CA GLY A 266 14.87 4.64 -25.57
C GLY A 266 14.32 5.73 -26.47
#